data_AF-A0A3S1EJE5-F1
#
_entry.id   AF-A0A3S1EJE5-F1
#
_cell.length_a   1.000
_cell.length_b   1.000
_cell.length_c   1.000
_cell.angle_alpha   90.00
_cell.angle_beta   90.00
_cell.angle_gamma   90.00
#
_symmetry.space_group_name_H-M   'P 1'
#
loop_
_entity.id
_entity.type
_entity.pdbx_description
1 polymer ?
#
loop_
_entity_poly.entity_id
_entity_poly.type
_entity_poly.pdbx_seq_one_letter_code
_entity_poly.pdbx_strand_id
1 'polypeptide(L)' 'MCELYNKIEELRLELNKLAVYGRLADQELVILSQKLDRLLNELQRGKQAK' A
#
# COMPACT_ATOMS: atom_id res chain seq x y z
N MET A 1 -11.84 -4.67 13.86
CA MET A 1 -10.50 -4.77 13.25
C MET A 1 -10.50 -3.88 12.02
N CYS A 2 -9.65 -2.86 12.01
CA CYS A 2 -9.81 -1.61 11.25
C CYS A 2 -9.80 -1.82 9.72
N GLU A 3 -10.80 -1.27 9.02
CA GLU A 3 -10.91 -1.28 7.55
C GLU A 3 -9.63 -0.80 6.83
N LEU A 4 -8.92 0.14 7.45
CA LEU A 4 -7.65 0.68 6.97
C LEU A 4 -6.56 -0.40 6.87
N TYR A 5 -6.51 -1.32 7.82
CA TYR A 5 -5.52 -2.39 7.84
C TYR A 5 -5.80 -3.43 6.75
N ASN A 6 -7.07 -3.79 6.55
CA ASN A 6 -7.49 -4.68 5.46
C ASN A 6 -7.13 -4.09 4.09
N LYS A 7 -7.33 -2.78 3.92
CA LYS A 7 -7.02 -2.07 2.67
C LYS A 7 -5.51 -1.99 2.38
N ILE A 8 -4.70 -1.85 3.44
CA ILE A 8 -3.23 -1.92 3.34
C ILE A 8 -2.77 -3.33 2.95
N GLU A 9 -3.40 -4.37 3.51
CA GLU A 9 -3.04 -5.76 3.22
C GLU A 9 -3.42 -6.17 1.78
N GLU A 10 -4.59 -5.74 1.31
CA GLU A 10 -5.04 -5.93 -0.07
C GLU A 10 -4.07 -5.29 -1.07
N LEU A 11 -3.74 -4.01 -0.87
CA LEU A 11 -2.79 -3.28 -1.72
C LEU A 11 -1.39 -3.91 -1.70
N ARG A 12 -0.96 -4.47 -0.56
CA ARG A 12 0.30 -5.23 -0.47
C ARG A 12 0.29 -6.49 -1.31
N LEU A 13 -0.82 -7.24 -1.32
CA LEU A 13 -0.96 -8.45 -2.12
C LEU A 13 -0.97 -8.14 -3.63
N GLU A 14 -1.67 -7.08 -4.04
CA GLU A 14 -1.67 -6.63 -5.44
C GLU A 14 -0.28 -6.16 -5.89
N LEU A 15 0.41 -5.35 -5.08
CA LEU A 15 1.78 -4.94 -5.37
C LEU A 15 2.73 -6.14 -5.49
N ASN A 16 2.61 -7.10 -4.58
CA ASN A 16 3.47 -8.27 -4.59
C ASN A 16 3.21 -9.14 -5.84
N LYS A 17 1.94 -9.29 -6.26
CA LYS A 17 1.61 -9.95 -7.53
C LYS A 17 2.23 -9.20 -8.71
N LEU A 18 2.05 -7.89 -8.81
CA LEU A 18 2.62 -7.11 -9.91
C LEU A 18 4.15 -7.11 -9.91
N ALA A 19 4.78 -7.10 -8.73
CA ALA A 19 6.24 -7.16 -8.60
C ALA A 19 6.82 -8.53 -9.01
N VAL A 20 6.05 -9.61 -8.82
CA VAL A 20 6.43 -10.96 -9.25
C VAL A 20 6.29 -11.14 -10.77
N TYR A 21 5.31 -10.48 -11.40
CA TYR A 21 5.01 -10.66 -12.83
C TYR A 21 5.52 -9.56 -13.76
N GLY A 22 5.91 -8.38 -13.26
CA GLY A 22 6.26 -7.21 -14.07
C GLY A 22 7.58 -6.53 -13.70
N ARG A 23 8.11 -5.67 -14.59
CA ARG A 23 9.26 -4.82 -14.26
C ARG A 23 8.83 -3.84 -13.17
N LEU A 24 9.65 -3.68 -12.13
CA LEU A 24 9.42 -2.75 -11.01
C LEU A 24 9.17 -1.27 -11.40
N ALA A 25 9.41 -0.91 -12.66
CA ALA A 25 9.17 0.42 -13.23
C ALA A 25 7.82 0.54 -13.96
N ASP A 26 6.96 -0.47 -13.86
CA ASP A 26 5.62 -0.40 -14.44
C ASP A 26 4.81 0.71 -13.74
N GLN A 27 4.17 1.56 -14.53
CA GLN A 27 3.51 2.77 -14.03
C GLN A 27 2.39 2.41 -13.03
N GLU A 28 1.72 1.27 -13.23
CA GLU A 28 0.74 0.74 -12.29
C GLU A 28 1.35 0.36 -10.94
N LEU A 29 2.53 -0.25 -10.93
CA LEU A 29 3.24 -0.65 -9.71
C LEU A 29 3.68 0.59 -8.91
N VAL A 30 4.16 1.63 -9.60
CA VAL A 30 4.54 2.90 -8.97
C VAL A 30 3.32 3.59 -8.35
N ILE A 31 2.19 3.64 -9.07
CA ILE A 31 0.95 4.25 -8.56
C ILE A 31 0.42 3.49 -7.34
N LEU A 32 0.42 2.15 -7.40
CA LEU A 32 0.01 1.31 -6.27
C LEU A 32 0.94 1.48 -5.07
N SER A 33 2.25 1.58 -5.30
CA SER A 33 3.23 1.83 -4.24
C SER A 33 2.98 3.16 -3.54
N GLN A 34 2.75 4.23 -4.31
CA GLN A 34 2.44 5.55 -3.75
C GLN A 34 1.12 5.57 -2.97
N LYS A 35 0.09 4.84 -3.43
CA LYS A 35 -1.18 4.70 -2.71
C LYS A 35 -1.01 3.98 -1.37
N LEU A 36 -0.23 2.89 -1.36
CA LEU A 36 0.07 2.16 -0.14
C LEU A 36 0.84 3.04 0.85
N ASP A 37 1.82 3.80 0.37
CA ASP A 37 2.64 4.68 1.21
C ASP A 37 1.81 5.79 1.88
N ARG A 38 0.82 6.36 1.16
CA ARG A 38 -0.13 7.33 1.74
C ARG A 38 -0.97 6.71 2.85
N LEU A 39 -1.55 5.53 2.62
CA LEU A 39 -2.39 4.86 3.62
C LEU A 39 -1.59 4.45 4.86
N LEU A 40 -0.35 4.01 4.67
CA LEU A 40 0.57 3.72 5.78
C LEU A 40 0.90 4.99 6.58
N ASN A 41 1.16 6.11 5.90
CA ASN A 41 1.40 7.39 6.56
C ASN A 41 0.16 7.90 7.31
N GLU A 42 -1.05 7.72 6.77
CA GLU A 42 -2.30 8.07 7.46
C GLU A 42 -2.50 7.21 8.71
N LEU A 43 -2.25 5.90 8.62
CA LEU A 43 -2.29 4.99 9.76
C LEU A 43 -1.27 5.39 10.83
N GLN A 44 -0.05 5.75 10.42
CA GLN A 44 1.03 6.16 11.31
C GLN A 44 0.73 7.50 11.99
N ARG A 45 0.21 8.49 11.25
CA ARG A 45 -0.25 9.77 11.83
C ARG A 45 -1.36 9.56 12.84
N GLY A 46 -2.33 8.69 12.54
CA GLY A 46 -3.40 8.33 13.48
C GLY A 46 -2.89 7.61 14.74
N LYS A 47 -1.77 6.88 14.64
CA LYS A 47 -1.09 6.24 15.79
C LYS A 47 -0.23 7.20 16.61
N GLN A 48 0.34 8.25 16.01
CA GLN A 48 1.20 9.23 16.70
C GLN A 48 0.42 10.32 17.46
N ALA A 49 -0.88 10.50 17.18
CA ALA A 49 -1.72 11.49 17.84
C ALA A 49 -2.37 10.99 19.16
N LYS A 50 -1.82 9.95 19.79
CA LYS A 50 -2.38 9.31 20.99
C LYS A 50 -1.37 9.17 22.11
#